data_AF-A0A0A9GNX7-F1
#
_entry.id   AF-A0A0A9GNX7-F1
#
_cell.length_a   1.000
_cell.length_b   1.000
_cell.length_c   1.000
_cell.angle_alpha   90.00
_cell.angle_beta   90.00
_cell.angle_gamma   90.00
#
_symmetry.space_group_name_H-M   'P 1'
#
loop_
_entity.id
_entity.type
_entity.pdbx_description
1 polymer ?
#
loop_
_entity_poly.entity_id
_entity_poly.type
_entity_poly.pdbx_seq_one_letter_code
_entity_poly.pdbx_strand_id
1 'polypeptide(L)' 'MVIWVCCREHLTPELAIVRLLCEKLDFAVHKDMCISQNGRKIAARLRTERFLLVLDGVSSYRS' A
#
# COMPACT_ATOMS: atom_id res chain seq x y z
N MET A 1 0.29 12.15 7.33
CA MET A 1 -0.71 11.08 7.12
C MET A 1 -0.29 9.82 7.88
N VAL A 2 -1.19 9.16 8.61
CA VAL A 2 -0.90 7.85 9.25
C VAL A 2 -1.71 6.77 8.53
N ILE A 3 -1.02 5.71 8.09
CA ILE A 3 -1.61 4.57 7.39
C ILE A 3 -1.30 3.33 8.19
N TRP A 4 -2.34 2.66 8.67
CA TRP A 4 -2.24 1.42 9.42
C TRP A 4 -2.79 0.28 8.58
N VAL A 5 -2.02 -0.80 8.44
CA VAL A 5 -2.42 -2.00 7.70
C VAL A 5 -2.27 -3.21 8.60
N CYS A 6 -3.36 -3.94 8.82
CA CYS A 6 -3.35 -5.24 9.48
C CYS A 6 -3.09 -6.33 8.44
N CYS A 7 -1.84 -6.75 8.28
CA CYS A 7 -1.45 -7.73 7.26
C CYS A 7 -2.06 -9.11 7.47
N ARG A 8 -2.47 -9.44 8.71
CA ARG A 8 -3.13 -10.72 9.05
C ARG A 8 -4.51 -10.90 8.40
N GLU A 9 -5.18 -9.80 8.04
CA GLU A 9 -6.53 -9.81 7.46
C GLU A 9 -6.51 -10.02 5.92
N HIS A 10 -5.33 -10.07 5.31
CA HIS A 10 -5.18 -10.08 3.86
C HIS A 10 -4.38 -11.29 3.37
N LEU A 11 -4.96 -12.05 2.43
CA LEU A 11 -4.29 -13.15 1.74
C LEU A 11 -3.09 -12.67 0.88
N THR A 12 -3.15 -11.42 0.40
CA THR A 12 -2.09 -10.75 -0.38
C THR A 12 -1.85 -9.35 0.21
N PRO A 13 -1.08 -9.26 1.31
CA PRO A 13 -0.86 -7.99 2.02
C PRO A 13 -0.33 -6.87 1.11
N GLU A 14 0.52 -7.19 0.14
CA GLU A 14 1.08 -6.24 -0.82
C GLU A 14 0.01 -5.55 -1.67
N LEU A 15 -1.01 -6.28 -2.13
CA LEU A 15 -2.13 -5.72 -2.88
C LEU A 15 -3.03 -4.85 -2.00
N ALA A 16 -3.28 -5.30 -0.76
CA ALA A 16 -4.08 -4.54 0.19
C ALA A 16 -3.40 -3.20 0.55
N ILE A 17 -2.08 -3.22 0.81
CA ILE A 17 -1.28 -2.02 1.07
C ILE A 17 -1.39 -1.03 -0.10
N VAL A 18 -1.21 -1.50 -1.33
CA VAL A 18 -1.28 -0.65 -2.52
C VAL A 18 -2.67 -0.06 -2.72
N ARG A 19 -3.74 -0.84 -2.53
CA ARG A 19 -5.12 -0.34 -2.62
C ARG A 19 -5.42 0.73 -1.58
N LEU A 20 -5.10 0.47 -0.31
CA LEU A 20 -5.27 1.43 0.79
C LEU A 20 -4.51 2.72 0.54
N LEU A 21 -3.26 2.62 0.05
CA LEU A 21 -2.45 3.78 -0.30
C LEU A 21 -3.04 4.56 -1.46
N CYS A 22 -3.56 3.89 -2.49
CA CYS A 22 -4.23 4.55 -3.59
C CYS A 22 -5.50 5.30 -3.12
N GLU A 23 -6.35 4.66 -2.32
CA GLU A 23 -7.55 5.30 -1.76
C GLU A 23 -7.21 6.52 -0.91
N LYS A 24 -6.20 6.42 -0.03
CA LYS A 24 -5.78 7.53 0.83
C LYS A 24 -5.12 8.69 0.07
N LEU A 25 -4.50 8.40 -1.06
CA LEU A 25 -3.84 9.40 -1.92
C LEU A 25 -4.73 9.87 -3.08
N ASP A 26 -6.00 9.47 -3.07
CA ASP A 26 -7.01 9.80 -4.07
C ASP A 26 -6.61 9.38 -5.51
N PHE A 27 -5.91 8.25 -5.61
CA PHE A 27 -5.62 7.58 -6.87
C PHE A 27 -6.74 6.63 -7.23
N ALA A 28 -7.28 6.76 -8.45
CA ALA A 28 -8.15 5.75 -9.02
C ALA A 28 -7.41 4.40 -9.07
N VAL A 29 -7.86 3.44 -8.26
CA VAL A 29 -7.36 2.06 -8.29
C VAL A 29 -7.86 1.43 -9.57
N HIS A 30 -7.05 1.49 -10.63
CA HIS A 30 -7.33 0.73 -11.83
C HIS A 30 -7.10 -0.75 -11.53
N LYS A 31 -8.17 -1.55 -11.57
CA LYS A 31 -8.14 -3.01 -11.32
C LYS A 31 -7.17 -3.75 -12.24
N ASP A 32 -6.86 -3.16 -13.41
CA ASP A 32 -5.94 -3.72 -14.41
C ASP A 32 -4.49 -3.20 -14.28
N MET A 33 -4.21 -2.24 -13.39
CA MET A 33 -2.83 -1.74 -13.21
C MET A 33 -2.01 -2.67 -12.31
N CYS A 34 -0.84 -3.04 -12.82
CA CYS A 34 0.16 -3.80 -12.08
C CYS A 34 0.58 -3.09 -10.78
N ILE A 35 0.82 -3.85 -9.71
CA ILE A 35 1.35 -3.39 -8.41
C ILE A 35 2.53 -2.42 -8.59
N SER A 36 3.44 -2.73 -9.51
CA SER A 36 4.63 -1.92 -9.77
C SER A 36 4.30 -0.51 -10.29
N GLN A 37 3.24 -0.36 -11.09
CA GLN A 37 2.82 0.93 -11.65
C GLN A 37 2.14 1.79 -10.57
N ASN A 38 1.25 1.20 -9.78
CA ASN A 38 0.61 1.88 -8.66
C ASN A 38 1.64 2.28 -7.59
N GLY A 39 2.61 1.40 -7.29
CA GLY A 39 3.70 1.67 -6.36
C GLY A 39 4.55 2.89 -6.76
N ARG A 40 4.85 3.07 -8.06
CA ARG A 40 5.59 4.26 -8.54
C ARG A 40 4.80 5.56 -8.33
N LYS A 41 3.49 5.57 -8.59
CA LYS A 41 2.63 6.75 -8.39
C LYS A 41 2.52 7.11 -6.90
N ILE A 42 2.29 6.10 -6.06
CA ILE A 42 2.28 6.24 -4.61
C ILE A 42 3.60 6.82 -4.11
N ALA A 43 4.73 6.24 -4.52
CA ALA A 43 6.06 6.71 -4.10
C ALA A 43 6.32 8.16 -4.51
N ALA A 44 5.93 8.55 -5.73
CA ALA A 44 6.08 9.93 -6.18
C ALA A 44 5.29 10.92 -5.32
N ARG A 45 4.06 10.56 -4.92
CA ARG A 45 3.22 11.41 -4.07
C ARG A 45 3.73 11.47 -2.63
N LEU A 46 4.07 10.33 -2.05
CA LEU A 46 4.58 10.24 -0.68
C LEU A 46 5.91 11.00 -0.49
N ARG A 47 6.73 11.17 -1.53
CA ARG A 47 7.95 12.01 -1.44
C ARG A 47 7.66 13.47 -1.12
N THR A 48 6.46 13.95 -1.45
CA THR A 48 6.06 15.35 -1.22
C THR A 48 5.39 15.56 0.13
N GLU A 49 5.16 14.51 0.92
CA GLU A 49 4.36 14.57 2.14
C GLU A 49 5.01 13.83 3.30
N ARG A 50 4.72 14.27 4.53
CA ARG A 50 5.11 13.53 5.74
C ARG A 50 4.08 12.44 6.02
N PHE A 51 4.54 11.20 6.07
CA PHE A 51 3.69 10.05 6.35
C PHE A 51 4.32 9.08 7.33
N LEU A 52 3.46 8.30 7.99
CA LEU A 52 3.82 7.14 8.80
C LEU A 52 3.03 5.95 8.25
N LEU A 53 3.74 4.88 7.89
CA LEU A 53 3.14 3.61 7.47
C LEU A 53 3.44 2.56 8.55
N VAL A 54 2.39 1.98 9.11
CA VAL A 54 2.49 0.89 10.10
C VAL A 54 1.94 -0.37 9.46
N LEU A 55 2.79 -1.40 9.40
CA LEU A 55 2.42 -2.73 8.94
C LEU A 55 2.38 -3.66 10.16
N ASP A 56 1.19 -3.98 10.62
CA ASP A 56 0.98 -4.87 11.77
C ASP A 56 0.78 -6.31 11.32
N GLY A 57 1.48 -7.24 11.99
CA GLY A 57 1.34 -8.67 11.72
C GLY A 57 1.89 -9.10 10.36
N VAL A 58 2.95 -8.44 9.87
CA VAL A 58 3.68 -8.87 8.68
C VAL A 58 4.30 -10.25 8.97
N SER A 59 3.81 -11.25 8.25
CA SER A 59 4.38 -12.60 8.26
C SER A 59 5.58 -12.65 7.31
N SER A 60 6.74 -13.10 7.79
CA SER A 60 7.78 -13.60 6.89
C SER A 60 7.34 -14.98 6.40
N TYR A 61 6.95 -15.07 5.14
CA TYR A 61 6.93 -16.38 4.48
C TYR A 61 8.39 -16.81 4.34
N ARG A 62 8.79 -17.86 5.08
CA ARG A 62 10.06 -18.54 4.80
C ARG A 62 9.96 -19.07 3.36
N SER A 63 10.89 -18.62 2.54
CA SER A 63 11.19 -19.16 1.20
C SER A 63 11.44 -20.65 1.29
#